data_AF-A0A4Q9AYE2-F1
#
_entry.id   AF-A0A4Q9AYE2-F1
#
_cell.length_a   1.000
_cell.length_b   1.000
_cell.length_c   1.000
_cell.angle_alpha   90.00
_cell.angle_beta   90.00
_cell.angle_gamma   90.00
#
_symmetry.space_group_name_H-M   'P 1'
#
loop_
_entity.id
_entity.type
_entity.pdbx_description
1 polymer ?
#
loop_
_entity_poly.entity_id
_entity_poly.type
_entity_poly.pdbx_seq_one_letter_code
_entity_poly.pdbx_strand_id
1 'polypeptide(L)'
;MTLREGRSYVLSVTPELAPSNKGLPFVFQVEAIHEEAEASPTPEVRLPQRSREKVDVRGFLMGLLRKGETPALALVLGENAIVHKDVEVSMGSARDRYRVDQRRVSLANPGAVAEALAQVAEGPYHLVALIRGGGDPEDLKPLDGPEVWNAVASCPKPIVVALGHAADTLWVEALADEAFPTPTALGHFLKEVVEAVEREREAAKLSDLLERAQEEAKAARTERDLLKERIRRLEQEPARLVQEMDRLRRGLALWRGVALFLLAAAILLLLARG
;
A
#
# COMPACT_ATOMS: atom_id res chain seq x y z
N MET A 1 16.81 53.02 7.94
CA MET A 1 15.81 53.93 7.33
C MET A 1 14.83 54.32 8.44
N THR A 2 14.68 55.62 8.73
CA THR A 2 13.89 56.10 9.88
C THR A 2 12.47 56.43 9.43
N LEU A 3 11.50 55.62 9.88
CA LEU A 3 10.07 55.88 9.67
C LEU A 3 9.67 57.13 10.47
N ARG A 4 8.85 58.00 9.87
CA ARG A 4 8.34 59.20 10.55
C ARG A 4 6.95 58.92 11.13
N GLU A 5 6.74 59.40 12.34
CA GLU A 5 5.47 59.25 13.04
C GLU A 5 4.34 60.00 12.31
N GLY A 6 3.16 59.39 12.17
CA GLY A 6 1.99 59.98 11.53
C GLY A 6 1.92 59.88 10.00
N ARG A 7 2.77 59.08 9.34
CA ARG A 7 2.73 58.84 7.89
C ARG A 7 2.36 57.40 7.55
N SER A 8 1.60 57.22 6.48
CA SER A 8 1.29 55.92 5.90
C SER A 8 2.36 55.52 4.89
N TYR A 9 2.80 54.26 4.97
CA TYR A 9 3.81 53.72 4.08
C TYR A 9 3.29 52.47 3.38
N VAL A 10 3.56 52.35 2.08
CA VAL A 10 3.32 51.15 1.28
C VAL A 10 4.63 50.38 1.20
N LEU A 11 4.59 49.12 1.62
CA LEU A 11 5.74 48.22 1.65
C LEU A 11 5.68 47.32 0.43
N SER A 12 6.70 47.39 -0.43
CA SER A 12 6.92 46.39 -1.47
C SER A 12 7.63 45.21 -0.81
N VAL A 13 6.93 44.08 -0.73
CA VAL A 13 7.43 42.88 -0.06
C VAL A 13 7.40 41.68 -0.98
N THR A 14 8.42 40.84 -0.87
CA THR A 14 8.43 39.51 -1.51
C THR A 14 8.16 38.46 -0.43
N PRO A 15 7.10 37.64 -0.57
CA PRO A 15 6.83 36.55 0.36
C PRO A 15 7.78 35.38 0.10
N GLU A 16 8.45 34.92 1.14
CA GLU A 16 9.29 33.72 1.15
C GLU A 16 8.69 32.68 2.09
N LEU A 17 8.88 31.40 1.77
CA LEU A 17 8.49 30.30 2.66
C LEU A 17 9.42 30.28 3.87
N ALA A 18 8.83 30.30 5.07
CA ALA A 18 9.60 30.25 6.30
C ALA A 18 10.36 28.90 6.39
N PRO A 19 11.68 28.90 6.67
CA PRO A 19 12.46 27.66 6.81
C PRO A 19 12.03 26.76 7.99
N SER A 20 11.13 27.23 8.86
CA SER A 20 10.78 26.57 10.12
C SER A 20 9.27 26.52 10.36
N ASN A 21 8.79 25.35 10.78
CA ASN A 21 7.38 24.99 10.98
C ASN A 21 6.71 25.63 12.22
N LYS A 22 7.13 26.85 12.62
CA LYS A 22 6.61 27.54 13.80
C LYS A 22 6.05 28.92 13.46
N GLY A 23 4.73 28.96 13.28
CA GLY A 23 3.91 30.13 13.57
C GLY A 23 3.31 30.83 12.35
N LEU A 24 4.09 31.06 11.29
CA LEU A 24 3.62 31.67 10.05
C LEU A 24 4.31 30.99 8.84
N PRO A 25 3.57 30.59 7.80
CA PRO A 25 4.15 29.93 6.62
C PRO A 25 5.04 30.86 5.78
N PHE A 26 4.95 32.17 5.99
CA PHE A 26 5.60 33.18 5.16
C PHE A 26 6.43 34.17 5.99
N VAL A 27 7.58 34.54 5.45
CA VAL A 27 8.39 35.69 5.84
C VAL A 27 8.30 36.70 4.72
N PHE A 28 8.08 37.97 5.03
CA PHE A 28 8.02 39.03 4.03
C PHE A 28 9.32 39.84 4.06
N GLN A 29 10.11 39.75 2.99
CA GLN A 29 11.30 40.59 2.85
C GLN A 29 10.87 41.94 2.27
N VAL A 30 11.18 43.03 2.99
CA VAL A 30 10.86 44.39 2.55
C VAL A 30 11.93 44.86 1.56
N GLU A 31 11.55 45.04 0.31
CA GLU A 31 12.43 45.51 -0.76
C GLU A 31 12.46 47.04 -0.84
N ALA A 32 11.30 47.68 -0.66
CA ALA A 32 11.16 49.11 -0.70
C ALA A 32 10.02 49.61 0.20
N ILE A 33 10.18 50.83 0.72
CA ILE A 33 9.18 51.52 1.52
C ILE A 33 8.86 52.82 0.79
N HIS A 34 7.62 52.95 0.33
CA HIS A 34 7.10 54.14 -0.35
C HIS A 34 6.14 54.87 0.58
N GLU A 35 6.08 56.20 0.49
CA GLU A 35 5.00 56.95 1.13
C GLU A 35 3.72 56.78 0.29
N GLU A 36 2.56 56.63 0.93
CA GLU A 36 1.30 56.20 0.28
C GLU A 36 0.89 57.07 -0.94
N ALA A 37 1.31 58.33 -0.97
CA ALA A 37 1.05 59.26 -2.06
C ALA A 37 1.86 59.01 -3.36
N GLU A 38 2.94 58.21 -3.30
CA GLU A 38 3.84 57.92 -4.44
C GLU A 38 3.73 56.47 -4.95
N ALA A 39 2.91 55.63 -4.30
CA ALA A 39 2.80 54.22 -4.65
C ALA A 39 1.89 54.02 -5.88
N SER A 40 2.44 53.40 -6.93
CA SER A 40 1.61 52.86 -8.01
C SER A 40 0.73 51.72 -7.48
N PRO A 41 -0.53 51.56 -7.94
CA PRO A 41 -1.37 50.44 -7.52
C PRO A 41 -0.68 49.13 -7.91
N THR A 42 -0.22 48.38 -6.91
CA THR A 42 0.30 47.04 -7.10
C THR A 42 -0.85 46.13 -7.51
N PRO A 43 -0.72 45.34 -8.59
CA PRO A 43 -1.72 44.35 -8.92
C PRO A 43 -1.90 43.41 -7.72
N GLU A 44 -3.16 43.13 -7.35
CA GLU A 44 -3.49 42.23 -6.24
C GLU A 44 -2.98 40.82 -6.59
N VAL A 45 -1.82 40.43 -6.06
CA VAL A 45 -1.26 39.09 -6.23
C VAL A 45 -2.03 38.15 -5.30
N ARG A 46 -3.00 37.42 -5.86
CA ARG A 46 -3.69 36.36 -5.13
C ARG A 46 -2.82 35.11 -5.14
N LEU A 47 -2.48 34.62 -3.95
CA LEU A 47 -1.85 33.32 -3.82
C LEU A 47 -2.76 32.26 -4.45
N PRO A 48 -2.22 31.35 -5.29
CA PRO A 48 -3.00 30.29 -5.89
C PRO A 48 -3.66 29.45 -4.79
N GLN A 49 -4.98 29.36 -4.85
CA GLN A 49 -5.72 28.44 -3.99
C GLN A 49 -5.90 27.12 -4.71
N ARG A 50 -5.57 26.02 -4.04
CA ARG A 50 -5.78 24.70 -4.60
C ARG A 50 -7.28 24.47 -4.82
N SER A 51 -7.60 23.98 -6.01
CA SER A 51 -8.96 23.55 -6.38
C SER A 51 -9.45 22.34 -5.58
N ARG A 52 -8.51 21.57 -4.99
CA ARG A 52 -8.77 20.38 -4.17
C ARG A 52 -7.73 20.19 -3.08
N GLU A 53 -8.08 19.41 -2.06
CA GLU A 53 -7.15 18.98 -1.01
C GLU A 53 -5.99 18.14 -1.56
N LYS A 54 -4.91 18.05 -0.78
CA LYS A 54 -3.77 17.17 -1.05
C LYS A 54 -4.21 15.71 -1.03
N VAL A 55 -3.83 14.99 -2.07
CA VAL A 55 -4.09 13.55 -2.18
C VAL A 55 -2.87 12.79 -1.67
N ASP A 56 -3.08 11.77 -0.85
CA ASP A 56 -2.06 10.76 -0.56
C ASP A 56 -1.78 9.94 -1.83
N VAL A 57 -0.73 10.34 -2.55
CA VAL A 57 -0.36 9.73 -3.84
C VAL A 57 0.00 8.25 -3.67
N ARG A 58 0.71 7.90 -2.59
CA ARG A 58 1.08 6.52 -2.29
C ARG A 58 -0.16 5.66 -2.09
N GLY A 59 -1.07 6.08 -1.20
CA GLY A 59 -2.33 5.37 -0.93
C GLY A 59 -3.21 5.23 -2.18
N PHE A 60 -3.30 6.29 -2.99
CA PHE A 60 -4.05 6.30 -4.24
C PHE A 60 -3.52 5.26 -5.25
N LEU A 61 -2.20 5.27 -5.53
CA LEU A 61 -1.59 4.32 -6.47
C LEU A 61 -1.68 2.87 -5.97
N MET A 62 -1.43 2.64 -4.67
CA MET A 62 -1.60 1.32 -4.06
C MET A 62 -3.04 0.81 -4.24
N GLY A 63 -4.04 1.67 -4.10
CA GLY A 63 -5.45 1.34 -4.32
C GLY A 63 -5.73 0.81 -5.73
N LEU A 64 -5.21 1.48 -6.76
CA LEU A 64 -5.33 1.05 -8.17
C LEU A 64 -4.62 -0.30 -8.40
N LEU A 65 -3.38 -0.43 -7.91
CA LEU A 65 -2.59 -1.65 -8.08
C LEU A 65 -3.21 -2.85 -7.38
N ARG A 66 -3.80 -2.66 -6.19
CA ARG A 66 -4.54 -3.70 -5.45
C ARG A 66 -5.71 -4.24 -6.25
N LYS A 67 -6.46 -3.36 -6.95
CA LYS A 67 -7.55 -3.72 -7.87
C LYS A 67 -7.07 -4.42 -9.15
N GLY A 68 -5.76 -4.46 -9.40
CA GLY A 68 -5.18 -5.05 -10.60
C GLY A 68 -5.13 -4.10 -11.80
N GLU A 69 -5.46 -2.82 -11.60
CA GLU A 69 -5.35 -1.79 -12.63
C GLU A 69 -3.87 -1.45 -12.90
N THR A 70 -3.61 -0.83 -14.06
CA THR A 70 -2.30 -0.30 -14.45
C THR A 70 -2.36 1.23 -14.37
N PRO A 71 -1.80 1.86 -13.31
CA PRO A 71 -1.87 3.29 -13.18
C PRO A 71 -1.17 3.96 -14.37
N ALA A 72 -1.76 5.06 -14.84
CA ALA A 72 -1.34 5.78 -16.02
C ALA A 72 -0.70 7.09 -15.59
N LEU A 73 0.56 7.30 -15.94
CA LEU A 73 1.35 8.45 -15.55
C LEU A 73 1.66 9.28 -16.78
N ALA A 74 1.57 10.59 -16.63
CA ALA A 74 2.08 11.53 -17.62
C ALA A 74 3.26 12.28 -17.04
N LEU A 75 4.43 12.10 -17.65
CA LEU A 75 5.65 12.81 -17.32
C LEU A 75 5.74 14.06 -18.20
N VAL A 76 5.60 15.24 -17.61
CA VAL A 76 5.86 16.53 -18.27
C VAL A 76 7.33 16.89 -18.05
N LEU A 77 8.10 16.99 -19.14
CA LEU A 77 9.55 17.16 -19.10
C LEU A 77 10.06 18.08 -20.21
N GLY A 78 11.30 18.54 -20.04
CA GLY A 78 12.01 19.35 -21.03
C GLY A 78 12.11 18.68 -22.41
N GLU A 79 12.00 19.49 -23.46
CA GLU A 79 11.95 19.06 -24.85
C GLU A 79 13.09 18.11 -25.25
N ASN A 80 14.32 18.45 -24.86
CA ASN A 80 15.52 17.65 -25.11
C ASN A 80 15.96 16.81 -23.91
N ALA A 81 15.15 16.73 -22.85
CA ALA A 81 15.54 16.06 -21.62
C ALA A 81 15.47 14.53 -21.75
N ILE A 82 16.44 13.85 -21.14
CA ILE A 82 16.53 12.38 -21.03
C ILE A 82 16.06 11.85 -19.67
N VAL A 83 15.55 12.72 -18.82
CA VAL A 83 15.26 12.50 -17.39
C VAL A 83 14.16 11.45 -17.13
N HIS A 84 13.31 11.19 -18.13
CA HIS A 84 12.36 10.09 -18.07
C HIS A 84 13.08 8.74 -17.86
N LYS A 85 14.29 8.58 -18.41
CA LYS A 85 15.08 7.35 -18.24
C LYS A 85 15.50 7.16 -16.79
N ASP A 86 15.84 8.24 -16.07
CA ASP A 86 16.23 8.15 -14.67
C ASP A 86 15.07 7.64 -13.81
N VAL A 87 13.85 8.13 -14.09
CA VAL A 87 12.62 7.62 -13.46
C VAL A 87 12.45 6.13 -13.80
N GLU A 88 12.49 5.77 -15.08
CA GLU A 88 12.24 4.40 -15.55
C GLU A 88 13.27 3.39 -15.06
N VAL A 89 14.55 3.76 -15.03
CA VAL A 89 15.63 2.92 -14.50
C VAL A 89 15.46 2.70 -13.00
N SER A 90 15.14 3.75 -12.24
CA SER A 90 14.87 3.64 -10.80
C SER A 90 13.62 2.83 -10.47
N MET A 91 12.62 2.83 -11.36
CA MET A 91 11.46 1.94 -11.24
C MET A 91 11.85 0.46 -11.40
N GLY A 92 12.85 0.14 -12.23
CA GLY A 92 13.28 -1.24 -12.49
C GLY A 92 12.14 -2.09 -13.04
N SER A 93 11.96 -3.31 -12.50
CA SER A 93 10.86 -4.21 -12.89
C SER A 93 9.47 -3.65 -12.58
N ALA A 94 9.35 -2.68 -11.67
CA ALA A 94 8.07 -2.06 -11.36
C ALA A 94 7.52 -1.23 -12.54
N ARG A 95 8.35 -0.86 -13.53
CA ARG A 95 7.90 -0.14 -14.73
C ARG A 95 6.69 -0.84 -15.35
N ASP A 96 6.75 -2.15 -15.55
CA ASP A 96 5.71 -2.90 -16.28
C ASP A 96 4.32 -2.86 -15.62
N ARG A 97 4.24 -2.37 -14.38
CA ARG A 97 2.98 -2.16 -13.65
C ARG A 97 2.32 -0.82 -13.95
N TYR A 98 2.99 0.06 -14.69
CA TYR A 98 2.56 1.42 -15.00
C TYR A 98 2.54 1.69 -16.50
N ARG A 99 1.53 2.41 -16.97
CA ARG A 99 1.55 3.04 -18.31
C ARG A 99 2.15 4.43 -18.16
N VAL A 100 3.27 4.70 -18.81
CA VAL A 100 3.95 6.00 -18.67
C VAL A 100 4.07 6.66 -20.04
N ASP A 101 3.45 7.82 -20.17
CA ASP A 101 3.52 8.65 -21.36
C ASP A 101 4.31 9.93 -21.08
N GLN A 102 4.96 10.46 -22.12
CA GLN A 102 5.84 11.61 -22.03
C GLN A 102 5.22 12.81 -22.75
N ARG A 103 5.16 13.95 -22.07
CA ARG A 103 4.82 15.24 -22.66
C ARG A 103 6.03 16.15 -22.63
N ARG A 104 6.66 16.31 -23.79
CA ARG A 104 7.80 17.21 -23.99
C ARG A 104 7.33 18.65 -24.15
N VAL A 105 7.98 19.57 -23.43
CA VAL A 105 7.67 21.01 -23.44
C VAL A 105 8.94 21.83 -23.16
N SER A 106 8.96 23.09 -23.61
CA SER A 106 10.02 24.03 -23.20
C SER A 106 9.79 24.48 -21.77
N LEU A 107 10.60 23.97 -20.83
CA LEU A 107 10.54 24.34 -19.41
C LEU A 107 10.90 25.81 -19.16
N ALA A 108 11.61 26.46 -20.09
CA ALA A 108 11.93 27.88 -20.01
C ALA A 108 10.71 28.80 -20.28
N ASN A 109 9.59 28.25 -20.75
CA ASN A 109 8.35 29.00 -21.01
C ASN A 109 7.25 28.54 -20.01
N PRO A 110 6.99 29.33 -18.94
CA PRO A 110 5.98 28.99 -17.92
C PRO A 110 4.58 28.74 -18.50
N GLY A 111 4.18 29.53 -19.51
CA GLY A 111 2.88 29.40 -20.15
C GLY A 111 2.74 28.08 -20.93
N ALA A 112 3.81 27.64 -21.61
CA ALA A 112 3.82 26.35 -22.30
C ALA A 112 3.73 25.17 -21.31
N VAL A 113 4.41 25.28 -20.15
CA VAL A 113 4.32 24.27 -19.08
C VAL A 113 2.90 24.21 -18.51
N ALA A 114 2.29 25.37 -18.22
CA ALA A 114 0.92 25.46 -17.73
C ALA A 114 -0.09 24.84 -18.71
N GLU A 115 0.05 25.12 -20.00
CA GLU A 115 -0.79 24.54 -21.05
C GLU A 115 -0.59 23.01 -21.15
N ALA A 116 0.64 22.53 -21.10
CA ALA A 116 0.94 21.10 -21.13
C ALA A 116 0.33 20.36 -19.92
N LEU A 117 0.41 20.97 -18.72
CA LEU A 117 -0.22 20.42 -17.52
C LEU A 117 -1.74 20.34 -17.67
N ALA A 118 -2.38 21.38 -18.22
CA ALA A 118 -3.82 21.38 -18.49
C ALA A 118 -4.24 20.30 -19.49
N GLN A 119 -3.52 20.17 -20.62
CA GLN A 119 -3.79 19.13 -21.63
C GLN A 119 -3.67 17.72 -21.05
N VAL A 120 -2.63 17.48 -20.26
CA VAL A 120 -2.42 16.19 -19.59
C VAL A 120 -3.50 15.94 -18.51
N ALA A 121 -3.95 16.99 -17.83
CA ALA A 121 -5.02 16.89 -16.85
C ALA A 121 -6.35 16.43 -17.46
N GLU A 122 -6.60 16.67 -18.74
CA GLU A 122 -7.79 16.18 -19.47
C GLU A 122 -7.63 14.75 -20.01
N GLY A 123 -6.40 14.22 -20.12
CA GLY A 123 -6.13 12.90 -20.70
C GLY A 123 -6.54 11.69 -19.83
N PRO A 124 -6.24 10.45 -20.24
CA PRO A 124 -6.56 9.24 -19.46
C PRO A 124 -5.45 8.89 -18.46
N TYR A 125 -5.04 9.87 -17.64
CA TYR A 125 -3.95 9.73 -16.66
C TYR A 125 -4.47 9.74 -15.23
N HIS A 126 -3.84 8.95 -14.38
CA HIS A 126 -4.11 8.86 -12.96
C HIS A 126 -3.18 9.78 -12.14
N LEU A 127 -1.97 10.03 -12.64
CA LEU A 127 -0.96 10.86 -11.99
C LEU A 127 -0.24 11.71 -13.03
N VAL A 128 -0.03 12.99 -12.72
CA VAL A 128 0.78 13.91 -13.52
C VAL A 128 2.07 14.20 -12.77
N ALA A 129 3.20 14.15 -13.46
CA ALA A 129 4.50 14.45 -12.86
C ALA A 129 5.22 15.52 -13.66
N LEU A 130 5.50 16.66 -13.06
CA LEU A 130 6.40 17.67 -13.64
C LEU A 130 7.83 17.33 -13.23
N ILE A 131 8.65 16.92 -14.18
CA ILE A 131 10.01 16.43 -13.91
C ILE A 131 11.06 17.25 -14.65
N ARG A 132 12.15 17.54 -13.96
CA ARG A 132 13.32 18.23 -14.50
C ARG A 132 14.58 17.57 -13.94
N GLY A 133 15.60 17.46 -14.78
CA GLY A 133 16.88 16.84 -14.43
C GLY A 133 17.76 17.79 -13.65
N GLY A 134 18.99 17.38 -13.35
CA GLY A 134 20.01 18.32 -12.90
C GLY A 134 20.34 19.35 -13.99
N GLY A 135 20.72 20.55 -13.59
CA GLY A 135 21.06 21.65 -14.50
C GLY A 135 21.32 22.95 -13.73
N ASP A 136 21.36 24.07 -14.45
CA ASP A 136 21.55 25.39 -13.85
C ASP A 136 20.36 25.73 -12.93
N PRO A 137 20.56 26.19 -11.68
CA PRO A 137 19.47 26.68 -10.84
C PRO A 137 18.57 27.71 -11.53
N GLU A 138 19.10 28.48 -12.49
CA GLU A 138 18.32 29.45 -13.27
C GLU A 138 17.17 28.81 -14.09
N ASP A 139 17.29 27.52 -14.45
CA ASP A 139 16.22 26.79 -15.16
C ASP A 139 15.00 26.51 -14.27
N LEU A 140 15.11 26.68 -12.95
CA LEU A 140 14.01 26.45 -12.00
C LEU A 140 13.08 27.66 -11.90
N LYS A 141 13.61 28.89 -12.08
CA LYS A 141 12.82 30.12 -11.94
C LYS A 141 11.57 30.14 -12.83
N PRO A 142 11.61 29.70 -14.10
CA PRO A 142 10.42 29.64 -14.95
C PRO A 142 9.36 28.62 -14.46
N LEU A 143 9.77 27.64 -13.65
CA LEU A 143 8.89 26.61 -13.12
C LEU A 143 8.24 27.00 -11.79
N ASP A 144 8.77 28.03 -11.14
CA ASP A 144 8.26 28.57 -9.87
C ASP A 144 7.64 29.95 -10.05
N GLY A 145 6.69 30.05 -10.99
CA GLY A 145 5.96 31.29 -11.31
C GLY A 145 4.44 31.12 -11.31
N PRO A 146 3.68 32.23 -11.31
CA PRO A 146 2.22 32.22 -11.15
C PRO A 146 1.47 31.34 -12.16
N GLU A 147 1.93 31.27 -13.41
CA GLU A 147 1.31 30.45 -14.45
C GLU A 147 1.37 28.96 -14.10
N VAL A 148 2.56 28.49 -13.68
CA VAL A 148 2.76 27.09 -13.29
C VAL A 148 2.06 26.80 -11.97
N TRP A 149 2.14 27.71 -11.00
CA TRP A 149 1.45 27.57 -9.72
C TRP A 149 -0.06 27.41 -9.89
N ASN A 150 -0.67 28.24 -10.74
CA ASN A 150 -2.10 28.17 -11.05
C ASN A 150 -2.44 26.84 -11.75
N ALA A 151 -1.62 26.40 -12.70
CA ALA A 151 -1.82 25.12 -13.38
C ALA A 151 -1.72 23.91 -12.41
N VAL A 152 -0.73 23.91 -11.50
CA VAL A 152 -0.59 22.87 -10.48
C VAL A 152 -1.76 22.90 -9.49
N ALA A 153 -2.12 24.09 -8.98
CA ALA A 153 -3.17 24.26 -7.99
C ALA A 153 -4.58 23.93 -8.54
N SER A 154 -4.82 24.19 -9.83
CA SER A 154 -6.09 23.89 -10.51
C SER A 154 -6.17 22.48 -11.11
N CYS A 155 -5.10 21.69 -11.02
CA CYS A 155 -5.07 20.36 -11.62
C CYS A 155 -6.07 19.40 -10.93
N PRO A 156 -7.07 18.87 -11.67
CA PRO A 156 -8.07 17.94 -11.13
C PRO A 156 -7.50 16.57 -10.76
N LYS A 157 -6.27 16.25 -11.18
CA LYS A 157 -5.60 14.97 -10.93
C LYS A 157 -4.44 15.13 -9.96
N PRO A 158 -4.07 14.06 -9.23
CA PRO A 158 -2.84 14.00 -8.46
C PRO A 158 -1.66 14.51 -9.29
N ILE A 159 -0.92 15.47 -8.73
CA ILE A 159 0.24 16.07 -9.37
C ILE A 159 1.43 16.02 -8.42
N VAL A 160 2.55 15.53 -8.94
CA VAL A 160 3.82 15.47 -8.24
C VAL A 160 4.87 16.25 -9.00
N VAL A 161 5.85 16.76 -8.28
CA VAL A 161 6.98 17.47 -8.88
C VAL A 161 8.29 16.80 -8.51
N ALA A 162 9.21 16.75 -9.46
CA ALA A 162 10.57 16.26 -9.25
C ALA A 162 11.54 17.16 -10.04
N LEU A 163 11.79 18.36 -9.50
CA LEU A 163 12.45 19.44 -10.24
C LEU A 163 13.97 19.52 -10.01
N GLY A 164 14.52 18.77 -9.05
CA GLY A 164 15.96 18.76 -8.82
C GLY A 164 16.45 20.03 -8.15
N HIS A 165 16.46 20.06 -6.80
CA HIS A 165 17.28 20.94 -5.98
C HIS A 165 17.16 20.54 -4.51
N ALA A 166 18.27 20.56 -3.76
CA ALA A 166 18.25 20.27 -2.33
C ALA A 166 18.33 21.54 -1.46
N ALA A 167 18.58 22.72 -2.05
CA ALA A 167 18.88 23.94 -1.27
C ALA A 167 17.77 25.00 -1.24
N ASP A 168 16.91 25.11 -2.26
CA ASP A 168 15.82 26.10 -2.28
C ASP A 168 14.46 25.40 -2.18
N THR A 169 13.56 25.96 -1.38
CA THR A 169 12.17 25.51 -1.28
C THR A 169 11.34 26.23 -2.34
N LEU A 170 10.79 25.50 -3.31
CA LEU A 170 10.00 26.09 -4.38
C LEU A 170 8.51 26.14 -4.01
N TRP A 171 7.81 27.19 -4.39
CA TRP A 171 6.36 27.32 -4.15
C TRP A 171 5.55 26.24 -4.86
N VAL A 172 5.98 25.85 -6.07
CA VAL A 172 5.36 24.78 -6.85
C VAL A 172 5.41 23.43 -6.11
N GLU A 173 6.44 23.18 -5.30
CA GLU A 173 6.56 21.99 -4.44
C GLU A 173 5.54 22.02 -3.29
N ALA A 174 5.33 23.19 -2.70
CA ALA A 174 4.30 23.38 -1.68
C ALA A 174 2.88 23.17 -2.25
N LEU A 175 2.65 23.54 -3.51
CA LEU A 175 1.36 23.38 -4.20
C LEU A 175 1.09 21.96 -4.70
N ALA A 176 2.13 21.19 -5.05
CA ALA A 176 1.99 19.80 -5.47
C ALA A 176 1.44 18.90 -4.37
N ASP A 177 0.89 17.73 -4.74
CA ASP A 177 0.49 16.72 -3.74
C ASP A 177 1.70 16.12 -3.04
N GLU A 178 2.75 15.83 -3.81
CA GLU A 178 4.02 15.31 -3.30
C GLU A 178 5.17 15.90 -4.12
N ALA A 179 6.26 16.24 -3.44
CA ALA A 179 7.47 16.78 -4.05
C ALA A 179 8.62 15.81 -3.81
N PHE A 180 9.37 15.52 -4.86
CA PHE A 180 10.53 14.65 -4.83
C PHE A 180 11.79 15.46 -5.15
N PRO A 181 12.89 15.24 -4.42
CA PRO A 181 14.11 16.01 -4.63
C PRO A 181 14.75 15.75 -6.00
N THR A 182 14.48 14.59 -6.62
CA THR A 182 15.03 14.22 -7.93
C THR A 182 14.07 13.31 -8.71
N PRO A 183 14.18 13.25 -10.05
CA PRO A 183 13.46 12.26 -10.86
C PRO A 183 13.76 10.81 -10.44
N THR A 184 14.99 10.52 -10.01
CA THR A 184 15.40 9.22 -9.46
C THR A 184 14.60 8.88 -8.19
N ALA A 185 14.42 9.85 -7.28
CA ALA A 185 13.62 9.66 -6.06
C ALA A 185 12.15 9.37 -6.38
N LEU A 186 11.57 10.05 -7.37
CA LEU A 186 10.24 9.73 -7.90
C LEU A 186 10.18 8.27 -8.42
N GLY A 187 11.18 7.84 -9.18
CA GLY A 187 11.26 6.46 -9.68
C GLY A 187 11.32 5.42 -8.56
N HIS A 188 12.13 5.67 -7.51
CA HIS A 188 12.20 4.81 -6.32
C HIS A 188 10.86 4.76 -5.56
N PHE A 189 10.20 5.90 -5.40
CA PHE A 189 8.87 5.95 -4.80
C PHE A 189 7.86 5.07 -5.56
N LEU A 190 7.82 5.18 -6.89
CA LEU A 190 6.92 4.38 -7.72
C LEU A 190 7.23 2.87 -7.64
N LYS A 191 8.51 2.51 -7.50
CA LYS A 191 8.95 1.13 -7.25
C LYS A 191 8.46 0.62 -5.90
N GLU A 192 8.70 1.37 -4.83
CA GLU A 192 8.29 0.99 -3.47
C GLU A 192 6.78 0.78 -3.35
N VAL A 193 5.98 1.57 -4.07
CA VAL A 193 4.52 1.43 -4.14
C VAL A 193 4.13 0.05 -4.69
N VAL A 194 4.78 -0.41 -5.77
CA VAL A 194 4.53 -1.74 -6.35
C VAL A 194 4.99 -2.84 -5.39
N GLU A 195 6.22 -2.74 -4.88
CA GLU A 195 6.79 -3.73 -3.96
C GLU A 195 5.98 -3.86 -2.67
N ALA A 196 5.37 -2.78 -2.19
CA ALA A 196 4.48 -2.82 -1.04
C ALA A 196 3.21 -3.65 -1.33
N VAL A 197 2.57 -3.43 -2.47
CA VAL A 197 1.37 -4.20 -2.88
C VAL A 197 1.71 -5.66 -3.16
N GLU A 198 2.88 -5.95 -3.73
CA GLU A 198 3.33 -7.32 -3.97
C GLU A 198 3.62 -8.06 -2.65
N ARG A 199 4.33 -7.42 -1.71
CA ARG A 199 4.56 -7.98 -0.37
C ARG A 199 3.26 -8.27 0.38
N GLU A 200 2.28 -7.36 0.30
CA GLU A 200 0.94 -7.58 0.88
C GLU A 200 0.26 -8.82 0.27
N ARG A 201 0.33 -8.97 -1.06
CA ARG A 201 -0.25 -10.13 -1.76
C ARG A 201 0.44 -11.44 -1.42
N GLU A 202 1.77 -11.43 -1.32
CA GLU A 202 2.55 -12.61 -0.94
C GLU A 202 2.27 -13.03 0.50
N ALA A 203 2.21 -12.08 1.43
CA ALA A 203 1.86 -12.34 2.82
C ALA A 203 0.45 -12.93 2.94
N ALA A 204 -0.53 -12.37 2.22
CA ALA A 204 -1.89 -12.89 2.21
C ALA A 204 -1.97 -14.33 1.66
N LYS A 205 -1.26 -14.62 0.57
CA LYS A 205 -1.17 -15.98 0.01
C LYS A 205 -0.53 -16.97 0.99
N LEU A 206 0.55 -16.57 1.65
CA LEU A 206 1.23 -17.42 2.62
C LEU A 206 0.31 -17.72 3.82
N SER A 207 -0.43 -16.72 4.31
CA SER A 207 -1.40 -16.90 5.39
C SER A 207 -2.48 -17.92 5.01
N ASP A 208 -3.08 -17.78 3.82
CA ASP A 208 -4.10 -18.71 3.31
C ASP A 208 -3.55 -20.15 3.16
N LEU A 209 -2.32 -20.32 2.68
CA LEU A 209 -1.68 -21.64 2.61
C LEU A 209 -1.43 -22.25 3.99
N LEU A 210 -1.00 -21.45 4.96
CA LEU A 210 -0.77 -21.90 6.33
C LEU A 210 -2.07 -22.31 7.02
N GLU A 211 -3.15 -21.53 6.83
CA GLU A 211 -4.48 -21.86 7.35
C GLU A 211 -4.98 -23.20 6.80
N ARG A 212 -4.90 -23.41 5.47
CA ARG A 212 -5.28 -24.69 4.85
C ARG A 212 -4.45 -25.86 5.35
N ALA A 213 -3.13 -25.69 5.44
CA ALA A 213 -2.25 -26.74 5.97
C ALA A 213 -2.57 -27.09 7.43
N GLN A 214 -2.95 -26.11 8.24
CA GLN A 214 -3.38 -26.34 9.62
C GLN A 214 -4.72 -27.10 9.68
N GLU A 215 -5.69 -26.75 8.83
CA GLU A 215 -6.96 -27.45 8.73
C GLU A 215 -6.78 -28.91 8.31
N GLU A 216 -5.98 -29.17 7.27
CA GLU A 216 -5.64 -30.52 6.82
C GLU A 216 -4.95 -31.32 7.91
N ALA A 217 -3.96 -30.73 8.60
CA ALA A 217 -3.27 -31.39 9.71
C ALA A 217 -4.22 -31.73 10.86
N LYS A 218 -5.22 -30.89 11.12
CA LYS A 218 -6.23 -31.11 12.17
C LYS A 218 -7.22 -32.21 11.78
N ALA A 219 -7.63 -32.24 10.51
CA ALA A 219 -8.47 -33.30 9.96
C ALA A 219 -7.75 -34.66 10.02
N ALA A 220 -6.49 -34.71 9.57
CA ALA A 220 -5.67 -35.92 9.61
C ALA A 220 -5.42 -36.43 11.04
N ARG A 221 -5.22 -35.53 12.01
CA ARG A 221 -5.11 -35.90 13.44
C ARG A 221 -6.41 -36.52 13.94
N THR A 222 -7.55 -35.92 13.61
CA THR A 222 -8.87 -36.41 14.02
C THR A 222 -9.15 -37.80 13.43
N GLU A 223 -8.86 -37.99 12.14
CA GLU A 223 -8.98 -39.29 11.47
C GLU A 223 -8.07 -40.34 12.09
N ARG A 224 -6.80 -40.00 12.33
CA ARG A 224 -5.85 -40.88 13.01
C ARG A 224 -6.35 -41.31 14.39
N ASP A 225 -6.90 -40.38 15.17
CA ASP A 225 -7.38 -40.69 16.51
C ASP A 225 -8.64 -41.57 16.48
N LEU A 226 -9.53 -41.38 15.49
CA LEU A 226 -10.66 -42.28 15.22
C LEU A 226 -10.20 -43.69 14.82
N LEU A 227 -9.20 -43.80 13.94
CA LEU A 227 -8.64 -45.08 13.51
C LEU A 227 -7.97 -45.81 14.68
N LYS A 228 -7.24 -45.10 15.53
CA LYS A 228 -6.66 -45.66 16.76
C LYS A 228 -7.72 -46.23 17.69
N GLU A 229 -8.83 -45.53 17.88
CA GLU A 229 -9.92 -46.01 18.72
C GLU A 229 -10.61 -47.25 18.11
N ARG A 230 -10.78 -47.28 16.77
CA ARG A 230 -11.29 -48.47 16.07
C ARG A 230 -10.36 -49.68 16.23
N ILE A 231 -9.06 -49.50 16.05
CA ILE A 231 -8.06 -50.58 16.24
C ILE A 231 -8.13 -51.10 17.68
N ARG A 232 -8.14 -50.20 18.68
CA ARG A 232 -8.23 -50.59 20.09
C ARG A 232 -9.49 -51.40 20.41
N ARG A 233 -10.63 -51.08 19.79
CA ARG A 233 -11.87 -51.87 19.94
C ARG A 233 -11.72 -53.27 19.35
N LEU A 234 -11.20 -53.37 18.12
CA LEU A 234 -10.99 -54.65 17.44
C LEU A 234 -9.99 -55.55 18.19
N GLU A 235 -8.95 -54.98 18.80
CA GLU A 235 -8.00 -55.71 19.64
C GLU A 235 -8.64 -56.28 20.91
N GLN A 236 -9.69 -55.66 21.44
CA GLN A 236 -10.40 -56.10 22.64
C GLN A 236 -11.50 -57.13 22.37
N GLU A 237 -12.05 -57.20 21.16
CA GLU A 237 -13.06 -58.17 20.76
C GLU A 237 -12.64 -59.64 20.97
N PRO A 238 -11.47 -60.12 20.53
CA PRO A 238 -11.10 -61.53 20.71
C PRO A 238 -10.99 -61.91 22.18
N ALA A 239 -10.50 -61.02 23.05
CA ALA A 239 -10.43 -61.28 24.49
C ALA A 239 -11.84 -61.47 25.09
N ARG A 240 -12.82 -60.68 24.66
CA ARG A 240 -14.23 -60.83 25.07
C ARG A 240 -14.82 -62.14 24.57
N LEU A 241 -14.62 -62.45 23.29
CA LEU A 241 -15.10 -63.69 22.68
C LEU A 241 -14.52 -64.93 23.37
N VAL A 242 -13.22 -64.92 23.71
CA VAL A 242 -12.58 -66.01 24.46
C VAL A 242 -13.20 -66.15 25.85
N GLN A 243 -13.42 -65.05 26.57
CA GLN A 243 -14.08 -65.09 27.88
C GLN A 243 -15.51 -65.64 27.81
N GLU A 244 -16.29 -65.26 26.78
CA GLU A 244 -17.63 -65.79 26.53
C GLU A 244 -17.60 -67.29 26.22
N MET A 245 -16.68 -67.72 25.34
CA MET A 245 -16.49 -69.14 25.02
C MET A 245 -16.12 -69.96 26.27
N ASP A 246 -15.23 -69.45 27.12
CA ASP A 246 -14.84 -70.12 28.38
C ASP A 246 -16.00 -70.21 29.37
N ARG A 247 -16.83 -69.15 29.45
CA ARG A 247 -18.06 -69.17 30.26
C ARG A 247 -19.04 -70.24 29.78
N LEU A 248 -19.29 -70.30 28.47
CA LEU A 248 -20.16 -71.31 27.87
C LEU A 248 -19.61 -72.73 28.07
N ARG A 249 -18.30 -72.93 27.88
CA ARG A 249 -17.63 -74.22 28.13
C ARG A 249 -17.77 -74.69 29.56
N ARG A 250 -17.55 -73.80 30.55
CA ARG A 250 -17.75 -74.12 31.98
C ARG A 250 -19.20 -74.47 32.29
N GLY A 251 -20.15 -73.72 31.74
CA GLY A 251 -21.57 -74.05 31.86
C GLY A 251 -21.88 -75.44 31.31
N LEU A 252 -21.41 -75.76 30.11
CA LEU A 252 -21.59 -77.06 29.49
C LEU A 252 -20.97 -78.20 30.31
N ALA A 253 -19.78 -77.97 30.91
CA ALA A 253 -19.11 -78.94 31.77
C ALA A 253 -19.89 -79.21 33.07
N LEU A 254 -20.47 -78.17 33.70
CA LEU A 254 -21.33 -78.31 34.87
C LEU A 254 -22.58 -79.13 34.54
N TRP A 255 -23.27 -78.82 33.44
CA TRP A 255 -24.44 -79.58 33.00
C TRP A 255 -24.10 -81.04 32.68
N ARG A 256 -22.94 -81.30 32.06
CA ARG A 256 -22.43 -82.67 31.85
C ARG A 256 -22.21 -83.41 33.18
N GLY A 257 -21.61 -82.76 34.17
CA GLY A 257 -21.43 -83.34 35.51
C GLY A 257 -22.75 -83.66 36.21
N VAL A 258 -23.72 -82.75 36.15
CA VAL A 258 -25.08 -82.96 36.70
C VAL A 258 -25.77 -84.13 36.00
N ALA A 259 -25.70 -84.21 34.67
CA ALA A 259 -26.29 -85.30 33.91
C ALA A 259 -25.67 -86.66 34.26
N LEU A 260 -24.34 -86.74 34.39
CA LEU A 260 -23.64 -87.96 34.81
C LEU A 260 -23.98 -88.37 36.24
N PHE A 261 -24.10 -87.41 37.16
CA PHE A 261 -24.50 -87.69 38.54
C PHE A 261 -25.94 -88.23 38.62
N LEU A 262 -26.88 -87.60 37.90
CA LEU A 262 -28.27 -88.08 37.82
C LEU A 262 -28.34 -89.50 37.21
N LEU A 263 -27.53 -89.77 36.18
CA LEU A 263 -27.43 -91.11 35.58
C LEU A 263 -26.90 -92.14 36.59
N ALA A 264 -25.82 -91.82 37.30
CA ALA A 264 -25.23 -92.70 38.31
C ALA A 264 -26.20 -92.97 39.47
N ALA A 265 -26.89 -91.94 39.96
CA ALA A 265 -27.90 -92.06 41.01
C ALA A 265 -29.08 -92.95 40.54
N ALA A 266 -29.53 -92.81 39.30
CA ALA A 266 -30.56 -93.66 38.71
C ALA A 266 -30.12 -95.13 38.62
N ILE A 267 -28.87 -95.40 38.20
CA ILE A 267 -28.30 -96.75 38.16
C ILE A 267 -28.21 -97.34 39.58
N LEU A 268 -27.78 -96.57 40.57
CA LEU A 268 -27.64 -97.04 41.95
C LEU A 268 -29.01 -97.35 42.59
N LEU A 269 -30.03 -96.54 42.30
CA LEU A 269 -31.42 -96.79 42.71
C LEU A 269 -32.01 -98.05 42.06
N LEU A 270 -31.63 -98.35 40.81
CA LEU A 270 -32.03 -99.59 40.12
C LEU A 270 -31.36 -100.82 40.77
N LEU A 271 -30.07 -100.73 41.12
CA LEU A 271 -29.34 -101.81 41.78
C LEU A 271 -29.79 -102.07 43.24
N ALA A 272 -30.18 -101.02 43.99
CA ALA A 272 -30.68 -101.17 45.36
C ALA A 272 -32.11 -101.74 45.45
N ARG A 273 -32.83 -101.83 44.32
CA ARG A 273 -34.19 -102.37 44.23
C ARG A 273 -34.26 -103.80 43.67
N GLY A 274 -33.15 -104.36 43.21
CA GLY A 274 -33.03 -105.73 42.75
C GLY A 274 -32.42 -106.62 43.82
#